data_AF-A0A6J8CC10-F1
#
_entry.id   AF-A0A6J8CC10-F1
#
_cell.length_a   1.000
_cell.length_b   1.000
_cell.length_c   1.000
_cell.angle_alpha   90.00
_cell.angle_beta   90.00
_cell.angle_gamma   90.00
#
_symmetry.space_group_name_H-M   'P 1'
#
loop_
_entity.id
_entity.type
_entity.pdbx_description
1 polymer ?
#
loop_
_entity_poly.entity_id
_entity_poly.type
_entity_poly.pdbx_seq_one_letter_code
_entity_poly.pdbx_strand_id
1 'polypeptide(L)'
;MEDITAPQTKPPILNRIQENILVSYILKMEERGFGLTVIGIRKLAYQMANKLGVHGFSEENKSAGYDLWISFAERHPILSVRKPEGLSAARSSMLNPSVVSAYFEKLGSIMEALGVKDKPQQLFNADESRISTVHNPEFFFGKRGKRAEKLRDKENGINKGKVPDTESIPVGLRKMKEAGLYNVIFELDLGDSTYDFDRFRTEEICALLKKWVDWVFENLSKEAKVFINFRDLPDAMPTDSDRVFEVTDFLCKLPLFGLMFEEPRGQSLPEECGTWAKHIRKVMEANHFKGHLLVHVHEKFGYCDAVALQVLMDGADGIWASVIKEGAAMGNAPSIVTILNLIRMGNKKVLKKFNCTYLRKAAINMTRITTGVDPHIKQPVYGARALDFVFDLNPEEFDFADFFDEKAPIRITTLSSAEMVRTKLVNYFGENEDFTIERANLMKEVMLKDLRGNRKEEYMSKCGLAVLYDRSGGKLTDEIRDEIANDPVKTPHGQNLLKEIRERWDEWDLKDKVQGDNLLDFDSFYNGFMSPYFACYRCNDTKKALQALDMDSDNSVDWTEFCIFLKWAIKQYPKTIHTADDLLEVAFRKGLIPCMRDELVVRR
;
A
#
# COMPACT_ATOMS: atom_id res chain seq x y z
N MET A 1 -51.01 -8.73 51.95
CA MET A 1 -50.40 -9.59 50.92
C MET A 1 -50.76 -8.97 49.59
N GLU A 2 -49.91 -8.08 49.09
CA GLU A 2 -50.02 -7.55 47.74
C GLU A 2 -48.66 -7.73 47.07
N ASP A 3 -48.74 -8.16 45.83
CA ASP A 3 -47.76 -8.87 45.05
C ASP A 3 -46.64 -7.93 44.57
N ILE A 4 -45.39 -8.27 44.87
CA ILE A 4 -44.21 -7.52 44.41
C ILE A 4 -43.94 -7.98 42.97
N THR A 5 -44.44 -7.21 42.01
CA THR A 5 -44.11 -7.41 40.59
C THR A 5 -42.65 -7.00 40.34
N ALA A 6 -41.88 -7.94 39.79
CA ALA A 6 -40.49 -7.75 39.35
C ALA A 6 -40.35 -6.58 38.36
N PRO A 7 -39.19 -5.89 38.31
CA PRO A 7 -39.00 -4.76 37.40
C PRO A 7 -39.12 -5.22 35.94
N GLN A 8 -40.07 -4.62 35.23
CA GLN A 8 -40.25 -4.79 33.79
C GLN A 8 -39.00 -4.31 33.05
N THR A 9 -38.23 -5.24 32.49
CA THR A 9 -37.13 -4.92 31.57
C THR A 9 -37.73 -4.38 30.27
N LYS A 10 -37.26 -3.20 29.82
CA LYS A 10 -37.70 -2.62 28.53
C LYS A 10 -37.46 -3.64 27.41
N PRO A 11 -38.42 -3.82 26.48
CA PRO A 11 -38.25 -4.73 25.36
C PRO A 11 -37.03 -4.31 24.51
N PRO A 12 -36.25 -5.27 23.98
CA PRO A 12 -35.04 -4.96 23.23
C PRO A 12 -35.39 -4.23 21.92
N ILE A 13 -34.66 -3.16 21.62
CA ILE A 13 -34.84 -2.36 20.38
C ILE A 13 -34.48 -3.19 19.14
N LEU A 14 -33.47 -4.05 19.25
CA LEU A 14 -33.16 -5.06 18.24
C LEU A 14 -33.90 -6.35 18.57
N ASN A 15 -34.56 -6.94 17.57
CA ASN A 15 -35.17 -8.25 17.74
C ASN A 15 -34.11 -9.37 17.82
N ARG A 16 -34.51 -10.57 18.23
CA ARG A 16 -33.60 -11.70 18.43
C ARG A 16 -32.81 -12.10 17.18
N ILE A 17 -33.39 -11.95 15.98
CA ILE A 17 -32.72 -12.25 14.71
C ILE A 17 -31.62 -11.23 14.46
N GLN A 18 -31.90 -9.95 14.68
CA GLN A 18 -30.95 -8.85 14.53
C GLN A 18 -29.81 -8.95 15.54
N GLU A 19 -30.12 -9.27 16.80
CA GLU A 19 -29.10 -9.52 17.81
C GLU A 19 -28.18 -10.69 17.42
N ASN A 20 -28.73 -11.80 16.88
CA ASN A 20 -27.93 -12.94 16.43
C ASN A 20 -27.02 -12.61 15.23
N ILE A 21 -27.45 -11.74 14.32
CA ILE A 21 -26.60 -11.24 13.22
C ILE A 21 -25.42 -10.44 13.78
N LEU A 22 -25.68 -9.57 14.77
CA LEU A 22 -24.66 -8.79 15.45
C LEU A 22 -23.66 -9.69 16.20
N VAL A 23 -24.15 -10.69 16.93
CA VAL A 23 -23.31 -11.72 17.59
C VAL A 23 -22.45 -12.47 16.58
N SER A 24 -23.04 -12.90 15.46
CA SER A 24 -22.32 -13.62 14.40
C SER A 24 -21.23 -12.76 13.76
N TYR A 25 -21.48 -11.46 13.61
CA TYR A 25 -20.49 -10.52 13.09
C TYR A 25 -19.34 -10.31 14.10
N ILE A 26 -19.64 -10.12 15.38
CA ILE A 26 -18.64 -10.00 16.46
C ILE A 26 -17.70 -11.23 16.46
N LEU A 27 -18.28 -12.43 16.38
CA LEU A 27 -17.52 -13.68 16.36
C LEU A 27 -16.68 -13.85 15.08
N LYS A 28 -17.20 -13.48 13.90
CA LYS A 28 -16.43 -13.52 12.64
C LYS A 28 -15.28 -12.52 12.62
N MET A 29 -15.47 -11.34 13.20
CA MET A 29 -14.44 -10.32 13.30
C MET A 29 -13.34 -10.76 14.27
N GLU A 30 -13.70 -11.36 15.41
CA GLU A 30 -12.76 -12.01 16.33
C GLU A 30 -11.97 -13.13 15.64
N GLU A 31 -12.63 -14.02 14.88
CA GLU A 31 -11.97 -15.12 14.15
C GLU A 31 -10.94 -14.61 13.13
N ARG A 32 -11.15 -13.42 12.58
CA ARG A 32 -10.24 -12.74 11.64
C ARG A 32 -9.20 -11.86 12.33
N GLY A 33 -9.15 -11.85 13.67
CA GLY A 33 -8.17 -11.09 14.45
C GLY A 33 -8.53 -9.62 14.70
N PHE A 34 -9.74 -9.18 14.35
CA PHE A 34 -10.22 -7.82 14.52
C PHE A 34 -11.30 -7.75 15.61
N GLY A 35 -10.90 -7.85 16.87
CA GLY A 35 -11.82 -7.72 18.01
C GLY A 35 -12.54 -6.36 18.02
N LEU A 36 -13.84 -6.35 18.28
CA LEU A 36 -14.63 -5.11 18.38
C LEU A 36 -14.71 -4.62 19.84
N THR A 37 -14.43 -3.34 20.06
CA THR A 37 -14.60 -2.69 21.37
C THR A 37 -16.08 -2.47 21.69
N VAL A 38 -16.42 -2.23 22.97
CA VAL A 38 -17.79 -1.92 23.41
C VAL A 38 -18.35 -0.72 22.63
N ILE A 39 -17.52 0.31 22.41
CA ILE A 39 -17.91 1.50 21.63
C ILE A 39 -18.16 1.12 20.16
N GLY A 40 -17.27 0.31 19.57
CA GLY A 40 -17.42 -0.18 18.21
C GLY A 40 -18.71 -0.98 18.01
N ILE A 41 -19.05 -1.87 18.94
CA ILE A 41 -20.27 -2.67 18.89
C ILE A 41 -21.52 -1.79 19.05
N ARG A 42 -21.48 -0.80 19.94
CA ARG A 42 -22.59 0.14 20.14
C ARG A 42 -22.84 1.01 18.89
N LYS A 43 -21.79 1.43 18.19
CA LYS A 43 -21.89 2.14 16.91
C LYS A 43 -22.39 1.21 15.79
N LEU A 44 -21.93 -0.04 15.75
CA LEU A 44 -22.37 -1.02 14.77
C LEU A 44 -23.85 -1.39 14.94
N ALA A 45 -24.31 -1.54 16.18
CA ALA A 45 -25.72 -1.75 16.50
C ALA A 45 -26.60 -0.60 16.00
N TYR A 46 -26.15 0.65 16.17
CA TYR A 46 -26.82 1.84 15.63
C TYR A 46 -26.85 1.83 14.09
N GLN A 47 -25.71 1.58 13.44
CA GLN A 47 -25.63 1.54 11.98
C GLN A 47 -26.52 0.44 11.38
N MET A 48 -26.55 -0.72 12.02
CA MET A 48 -27.41 -1.84 11.63
C MET A 48 -28.89 -1.47 11.80
N ALA A 49 -29.26 -0.84 12.92
CA ALA A 49 -30.62 -0.37 13.17
C ALA A 49 -31.09 0.64 12.11
N ASN A 50 -30.26 1.64 11.79
CA ASN A 50 -30.55 2.63 10.75
C ASN A 50 -30.75 1.98 9.37
N LYS A 51 -29.89 1.03 8.99
CA LYS A 51 -30.03 0.31 7.70
C LYS A 51 -31.30 -0.54 7.61
N LEU A 52 -31.80 -1.02 8.76
CA LEU A 52 -32.99 -1.86 8.85
C LEU A 52 -34.27 -1.08 9.18
N GLY A 53 -34.21 0.26 9.23
CA GLY A 53 -35.36 1.11 9.56
C GLY A 53 -35.86 0.94 11.01
N VAL A 54 -34.99 0.51 11.93
CA VAL A 54 -35.34 0.33 13.34
C VAL A 54 -35.09 1.63 14.09
N HIS A 55 -36.17 2.26 14.56
CA HIS A 55 -36.12 3.51 15.33
C HIS A 55 -35.98 3.25 16.84
N GLY A 56 -35.38 4.19 17.57
CA GLY A 56 -35.21 4.09 19.04
C GLY A 56 -33.79 4.36 19.55
N PHE A 57 -32.83 4.62 18.65
CA PHE A 57 -31.49 5.05 19.01
C PHE A 57 -31.34 6.57 18.85
N SER A 58 -30.47 7.20 19.67
CA SER A 58 -30.20 8.64 19.60
C SER A 58 -29.49 8.99 18.28
N GLU A 59 -30.12 9.86 17.48
CA GLU A 59 -29.52 10.35 16.22
C GLU A 59 -28.35 11.31 16.44
N GLU A 60 -28.32 12.01 17.58
CA GLU A 60 -27.24 12.89 17.98
C GLU A 60 -25.97 12.10 18.33
N ASN A 61 -26.10 11.05 19.16
CA ASN A 61 -24.97 10.26 19.64
C ASN A 61 -24.50 9.17 18.65
N LYS A 62 -25.31 8.84 17.63
CA LYS A 62 -25.02 7.83 16.59
C LYS A 62 -24.48 6.51 17.13
N SER A 63 -24.99 6.09 18.29
CA SER A 63 -24.52 4.92 19.04
C SER A 63 -25.62 4.38 19.94
N ALA A 64 -25.60 3.06 20.19
CA ALA A 64 -26.44 2.46 21.23
C ALA A 64 -26.11 2.99 22.64
N GLY A 65 -27.11 3.07 23.51
CA GLY A 65 -26.93 3.40 24.94
C GLY A 65 -26.17 2.30 25.68
N TYR A 66 -25.53 2.65 26.79
CA TYR A 66 -24.74 1.69 27.57
C TYR A 66 -25.63 0.64 28.29
N ASP A 67 -26.81 1.03 28.76
CA ASP A 67 -27.76 0.10 29.40
C ASP A 67 -28.31 -0.94 28.41
N LEU A 68 -28.61 -0.51 27.17
CA LEU A 68 -29.01 -1.42 26.09
C LEU A 68 -27.91 -2.45 25.77
N TRP A 69 -26.66 -2.03 25.89
CA TRP A 69 -25.51 -2.89 25.73
C TRP A 69 -25.36 -3.90 26.87
N ILE A 70 -25.55 -3.49 28.13
CA ILE A 70 -25.53 -4.40 29.29
C ILE A 70 -26.58 -5.50 29.09
N SER A 71 -27.81 -5.14 28.76
CA SER A 71 -28.87 -6.13 28.55
C SER A 71 -28.63 -7.03 27.34
N PHE A 72 -27.98 -6.52 26.27
CA PHE A 72 -27.55 -7.35 25.15
C PHE A 72 -26.49 -8.38 25.57
N ALA A 73 -25.48 -7.97 26.35
CA ALA A 73 -24.43 -8.87 26.83
C ALA A 73 -24.99 -9.95 27.79
N GLU A 74 -25.97 -9.60 28.62
CA GLU A 74 -26.68 -10.56 29.50
C GLU A 74 -27.48 -11.61 28.70
N ARG A 75 -28.12 -11.21 27.60
CA ARG A 75 -28.89 -12.12 26.73
C ARG A 75 -28.02 -13.06 25.89
N HIS A 76 -26.76 -12.70 25.66
CA HIS A 76 -25.84 -13.46 24.80
C HIS A 76 -24.60 -13.92 25.59
N PRO A 77 -24.74 -14.89 26.52
CA PRO A 77 -23.66 -15.33 27.40
C PRO A 77 -22.52 -16.06 26.66
N ILE A 78 -22.66 -16.31 25.36
CA ILE A 78 -21.58 -16.78 24.47
C ILE A 78 -20.51 -15.70 24.23
N LEU A 79 -20.83 -14.44 24.48
CA LEU A 79 -19.94 -13.30 24.34
C LEU A 79 -19.37 -12.88 25.70
N SER A 80 -18.12 -12.44 25.75
CA SER A 80 -17.51 -11.88 26.97
C SER A 80 -16.51 -10.77 26.66
N VAL A 81 -16.35 -9.81 27.58
CA VAL A 81 -15.26 -8.82 27.53
C VAL A 81 -13.94 -9.57 27.65
N ARG A 82 -13.01 -9.31 26.73
CA ARG A 82 -11.66 -9.84 26.74
C ARG A 82 -10.66 -8.68 26.69
N LYS A 83 -9.55 -8.81 27.43
CA LYS A 83 -8.37 -7.99 27.20
C LYS A 83 -7.61 -8.62 26.03
N PRO A 84 -7.32 -7.91 24.93
CA PRO A 84 -6.34 -8.37 23.97
C PRO A 84 -5.01 -8.64 24.67
N GLU A 85 -4.40 -9.78 24.38
CA GLU A 85 -2.99 -9.99 24.69
C GLU A 85 -2.20 -9.10 23.71
N GLY A 86 -1.12 -8.46 24.17
CA GLY A 86 -0.32 -7.48 23.40
C GLY A 86 0.40 -8.05 22.17
N LEU A 87 0.10 -9.29 21.79
CA LEU A 87 0.60 -9.99 20.63
C LEU A 87 -0.63 -10.50 19.87
N SER A 88 -0.98 -9.86 18.75
CA SER A 88 -2.08 -10.32 17.91
C SER A 88 -1.85 -11.79 17.51
N ALA A 89 -2.92 -12.57 17.37
CA ALA A 89 -2.84 -13.99 17.00
C ALA A 89 -2.00 -14.24 15.72
N ALA A 90 -1.94 -13.25 14.81
CA ALA A 90 -1.09 -13.26 13.63
C ALA A 90 0.41 -13.09 13.94
N ARG A 91 0.79 -12.28 14.95
CA ARG A 91 2.18 -12.22 15.42
C ARG A 91 2.58 -13.51 16.13
N SER A 92 1.68 -14.08 16.94
CA SER A 92 1.92 -15.36 17.62
C SER A 92 2.12 -16.52 16.64
N SER A 93 1.32 -16.59 15.55
CA SER A 93 1.51 -17.62 14.51
C SER A 93 2.80 -17.45 13.69
N MET A 94 3.30 -16.21 13.57
CA MET A 94 4.58 -15.89 12.90
C MET A 94 5.81 -16.04 13.82
N LEU A 95 5.62 -16.13 15.14
CA LEU A 95 6.67 -16.46 16.11
C LEU A 95 6.94 -17.97 16.17
N ASN A 96 7.02 -18.63 15.02
CA ASN A 96 7.45 -20.02 14.93
C ASN A 96 8.93 -20.09 14.51
N PRO A 97 9.67 -21.15 14.89
CA PRO A 97 11.10 -21.24 14.64
C PRO A 97 11.50 -21.11 13.17
N SER A 98 10.69 -21.59 12.21
CA SER A 98 11.07 -21.52 10.80
C SER A 98 10.98 -20.09 10.26
N VAL A 99 9.91 -19.37 10.59
CA VAL A 99 9.72 -17.97 10.17
C VAL A 99 10.77 -17.07 10.83
N VAL A 100 11.03 -17.25 12.12
CA VAL A 100 12.04 -16.48 12.85
C VAL A 100 13.44 -16.77 12.32
N SER A 101 13.80 -18.04 12.09
CA SER A 101 15.11 -18.41 11.54
C SER A 101 15.29 -17.84 10.13
N ALA A 102 14.30 -18.00 9.24
CA ALA A 102 14.36 -17.45 7.89
C ALA A 102 14.52 -15.93 7.89
N TYR A 103 13.87 -15.22 8.82
CA TYR A 103 14.07 -13.77 8.99
C TYR A 103 15.50 -13.44 9.39
N PHE A 104 16.04 -14.08 10.44
CA PHE A 104 17.38 -13.77 10.94
C PHE A 104 18.51 -14.24 10.00
N GLU A 105 18.32 -15.35 9.27
CA GLU A 105 19.23 -15.76 8.18
C GLU A 105 19.27 -14.72 7.06
N LYS A 106 18.09 -14.23 6.65
CA LYS A 106 18.00 -13.17 5.64
C LYS A 106 18.61 -11.86 6.15
N LEU A 107 18.32 -11.46 7.38
CA LEU A 107 18.93 -10.29 7.99
C LEU A 107 20.46 -10.42 8.07
N GLY A 108 20.96 -11.58 8.51
CA GLY A 108 22.38 -11.88 8.59
C GLY A 108 23.08 -11.77 7.24
N SER A 109 22.55 -12.41 6.19
CA SER A 109 23.11 -12.33 4.84
C SER A 109 23.12 -10.90 4.28
N ILE A 110 22.08 -10.11 4.54
CA ILE A 110 22.03 -8.69 4.15
C ILE A 110 23.08 -7.89 4.92
N MET A 111 23.22 -8.10 6.23
CA MET A 111 24.21 -7.41 7.06
C MET A 111 25.65 -7.74 6.62
N GLU A 112 25.90 -8.98 6.20
CA GLU A 112 27.18 -9.40 5.61
C GLU A 112 27.43 -8.72 4.26
N ALA A 113 26.44 -8.76 3.36
CA ALA A 113 26.54 -8.15 2.04
C ALA A 113 26.78 -6.64 2.09
N LEU A 114 26.14 -5.96 3.06
CA LEU A 114 26.35 -4.52 3.32
C LEU A 114 27.64 -4.24 4.10
N GLY A 115 28.31 -5.27 4.63
CA GLY A 115 29.50 -5.15 5.46
C GLY A 115 29.23 -4.38 6.76
N VAL A 116 28.01 -4.50 7.32
CA VAL A 116 27.59 -3.84 8.57
C VAL A 116 27.44 -4.79 9.75
N LYS A 117 27.58 -6.10 9.52
CA LYS A 117 27.40 -7.14 10.56
C LYS A 117 28.22 -6.86 11.83
N ASP A 118 29.48 -6.47 11.65
CA ASP A 118 30.42 -6.19 12.75
C ASP A 118 30.58 -4.68 13.01
N LYS A 119 29.60 -3.86 12.63
CA LYS A 119 29.63 -2.39 12.79
C LYS A 119 28.49 -1.89 13.68
N PRO A 120 28.49 -2.21 14.99
CA PRO A 120 27.44 -1.78 15.91
C PRO A 120 27.26 -0.25 15.95
N GLN A 121 28.29 0.55 15.63
CA GLN A 121 28.23 2.02 15.47
C GLN A 121 27.28 2.51 14.37
N GLN A 122 26.82 1.61 13.50
CA GLN A 122 25.88 1.88 12.39
C GLN A 122 24.48 1.30 12.65
N LEU A 123 24.29 0.54 13.72
CA LEU A 123 23.03 -0.11 14.05
C LEU A 123 22.36 0.63 15.21
N PHE A 124 21.09 1.00 15.02
CA PHE A 124 20.27 1.63 16.03
C PHE A 124 19.19 0.65 16.47
N ASN A 125 18.96 0.54 17.77
CA ASN A 125 17.76 -0.10 18.26
C ASN A 125 16.61 0.92 18.21
N ALA A 126 15.70 0.71 17.26
CA ALA A 126 14.48 1.50 17.10
C ALA A 126 13.26 0.88 17.83
N ASP A 127 13.43 -0.27 18.49
CA ASP A 127 12.35 -0.99 19.16
C ASP A 127 12.47 -0.95 20.70
N GLU A 128 11.31 -0.80 21.36
CA GLU A 128 11.10 -1.05 22.79
C GLU A 128 12.15 -0.50 23.79
N SER A 129 12.75 0.66 23.51
CA SER A 129 13.38 1.49 24.56
C SER A 129 12.39 2.54 25.04
N ARG A 130 11.13 2.14 25.20
CA ARG A 130 10.13 2.99 25.83
C ARG A 130 10.55 3.17 27.28
N ILE A 131 10.54 4.41 27.75
CA ILE A 131 10.43 4.67 29.20
C ILE A 131 9.01 4.32 29.68
N SER A 132 8.08 4.09 28.73
CA SER A 132 6.77 3.50 28.92
C SER A 132 6.72 1.99 28.64
N THR A 133 6.76 1.16 29.67
CA THR A 133 6.69 -0.31 29.58
C THR A 133 5.31 -0.88 29.18
N VAL A 134 4.45 -0.13 28.48
CA VAL A 134 3.05 -0.54 28.30
C VAL A 134 2.59 -0.47 26.86
N HIS A 135 2.31 -1.63 26.27
CA HIS A 135 1.28 -1.79 25.26
C HIS A 135 -0.01 -2.16 26.00
N ASN A 136 -0.99 -1.25 26.09
CA ASN A 136 -2.30 -1.56 26.67
C ASN A 136 -3.31 -1.65 25.51
N PRO A 137 -3.54 -2.83 24.93
CA PRO A 137 -4.53 -2.94 23.87
C PRO A 137 -5.94 -2.82 24.49
N GLU A 138 -6.84 -2.09 23.82
CA GLU A 138 -8.20 -1.82 24.30
C GLU A 138 -9.05 -3.10 24.42
N PHE A 139 -9.86 -3.22 25.47
CA PHE A 139 -10.74 -4.37 25.67
C PHE A 139 -11.68 -4.59 24.47
N PHE A 140 -11.75 -5.82 23.96
CA PHE A 140 -12.65 -6.23 22.87
C PHE A 140 -13.57 -7.38 23.29
N PHE A 141 -14.60 -7.67 22.50
CA PHE A 141 -15.59 -8.70 22.81
C PHE A 141 -15.45 -9.95 21.92
N GLY A 142 -15.52 -11.16 22.51
CA GLY A 142 -15.27 -12.42 21.81
C GLY A 142 -15.89 -13.67 22.48
N LYS A 143 -15.72 -14.86 21.87
CA LYS A 143 -16.35 -16.12 22.27
C LYS A 143 -15.90 -16.60 23.65
N ARG A 144 -16.86 -16.88 24.53
CA ARG A 144 -16.64 -17.44 25.87
C ARG A 144 -16.05 -18.86 25.76
N GLY A 145 -14.96 -19.11 26.48
CA GLY A 145 -14.40 -20.45 26.69
C GLY A 145 -13.25 -20.89 25.78
N LYS A 146 -12.87 -20.15 24.73
CA LYS A 146 -11.62 -20.42 23.98
C LYS A 146 -10.43 -20.14 24.92
N ARG A 147 -9.57 -21.14 25.16
CA ARG A 147 -8.29 -20.96 25.87
C ARG A 147 -7.36 -20.13 24.99
N ALA A 148 -7.05 -18.92 25.42
CA ALA A 148 -5.82 -18.26 25.00
C ALA A 148 -4.68 -18.94 25.77
N GLU A 149 -3.65 -19.41 25.06
CA GLU A 149 -2.45 -19.93 25.70
C GLU A 149 -1.75 -18.79 26.45
N LYS A 150 -1.66 -18.92 27.77
CA LYS A 150 -0.93 -17.97 28.61
C LYS A 150 0.56 -18.09 28.35
N LEU A 151 1.11 -17.22 27.51
CA LEU A 151 2.48 -16.76 27.66
C LEU A 151 2.41 -15.46 28.49
N ARG A 152 2.50 -15.61 29.81
CA ARG A 152 2.66 -14.48 30.72
C ARG A 152 4.13 -14.12 30.77
N ASP A 153 4.55 -13.10 30.03
CA ASP A 153 5.63 -12.26 30.52
C ASP A 153 5.05 -11.36 31.62
N LYS A 154 5.66 -11.42 32.81
CA LYS A 154 5.25 -10.71 34.03
C LYS A 154 5.55 -9.20 33.99
N GLU A 155 5.51 -8.54 32.83
CA GLU A 155 6.02 -7.17 32.69
C GLU A 155 4.87 -6.14 32.60
N ASN A 156 4.02 -6.09 33.64
CA ASN A 156 3.02 -5.03 33.81
C ASN A 156 3.69 -3.78 34.42
N GLY A 157 4.43 -3.01 33.64
CA GLY A 157 5.15 -1.82 34.13
C GLY A 157 4.29 -0.56 34.25
N ILE A 158 3.23 -0.63 35.05
CA ILE A 158 2.58 0.54 35.66
C ILE A 158 2.57 0.29 37.17
N ASN A 159 3.26 1.14 37.92
CA ASN A 159 3.20 1.10 39.38
C ASN A 159 1.81 1.57 39.86
N LYS A 160 1.41 1.19 41.08
CA LYS A 160 0.14 1.66 41.67
C LYS A 160 0.06 3.19 41.56
N GLY A 161 -0.92 3.70 40.79
CA GLY A 161 -1.14 5.14 40.63
C GLY A 161 -0.81 5.74 39.27
N LYS A 162 -0.69 4.96 38.19
CA LYS A 162 -0.43 5.45 36.81
C LYS A 162 0.93 6.17 36.66
N VAL A 163 1.95 5.68 37.35
CA VAL A 163 3.35 6.13 37.20
C VAL A 163 4.13 5.00 36.52
N PRO A 164 5.06 5.30 35.58
CA PRO A 164 5.88 4.28 34.94
C PRO A 164 6.76 3.53 35.95
N ASP A 165 7.24 2.34 35.57
CA ASP A 165 8.29 1.67 36.32
C ASP A 165 9.60 2.45 36.17
N THR A 166 10.09 3.00 37.29
CA THR A 166 11.31 3.79 37.34
C THR A 166 12.54 2.98 37.71
N GLU A 167 12.36 1.74 38.19
CA GLU A 167 13.42 0.95 38.82
C GLU A 167 13.99 -0.11 37.87
N SER A 168 13.13 -0.82 37.15
CA SER A 168 13.57 -1.90 36.26
C SER A 168 14.28 -1.35 35.03
N ILE A 169 15.43 -1.95 34.69
CA ILE A 169 16.13 -1.64 33.43
C ILE A 169 15.21 -1.98 32.25
N PRO A 170 14.93 -1.06 31.32
CA PRO A 170 14.10 -1.31 30.15
C PRO A 170 14.57 -2.54 29.36
N VAL A 171 13.62 -3.36 28.91
CA VAL A 171 13.91 -4.63 28.21
C VAL A 171 14.78 -4.42 26.97
N GLY A 172 14.49 -3.37 26.19
CA GLY A 172 15.29 -3.00 25.02
C GLY A 172 16.77 -2.79 25.38
N LEU A 173 17.06 -2.08 26.47
CA LEU A 173 18.43 -1.85 26.93
C LEU A 173 19.13 -3.14 27.38
N ARG A 174 18.41 -4.05 28.05
CA ARG A 174 18.97 -5.36 28.45
C ARG A 174 19.35 -6.19 27.22
N LYS A 175 18.44 -6.31 26.25
CA LYS A 175 18.66 -7.04 24.99
C LYS A 175 19.80 -6.44 24.18
N MET A 176 19.90 -5.10 24.13
CA MET A 176 21.01 -4.42 23.46
C MET A 176 22.36 -4.76 24.07
N LYS A 177 22.45 -4.81 25.40
CA LYS A 177 23.68 -5.22 26.10
C LYS A 177 24.10 -6.63 25.72
N GLU A 178 23.15 -7.57 25.70
CA GLU A 178 23.40 -8.96 25.30
C GLU A 178 23.81 -9.08 23.82
N ALA A 179 23.22 -8.25 22.95
CA ALA A 179 23.51 -8.23 21.52
C ALA A 179 24.75 -7.40 21.13
N GLY A 180 25.41 -6.71 22.08
CA GLY A 180 26.54 -5.82 21.80
C GLY A 180 26.17 -4.55 21.03
N LEU A 181 24.90 -4.15 21.06
CA LEU A 181 24.39 -2.93 20.45
C LEU A 181 24.40 -1.77 21.46
N TYR A 182 24.67 -0.56 20.98
CA TYR A 182 24.81 0.60 21.87
C TYR A 182 24.21 1.92 21.37
N ASN A 183 23.70 2.01 20.13
CA ASN A 183 22.97 3.21 19.70
C ASN A 183 21.47 3.03 19.96
N VAL A 184 20.90 3.97 20.71
CA VAL A 184 19.55 3.85 21.30
C VAL A 184 18.66 4.96 20.77
N ILE A 185 17.42 4.62 20.42
CA ILE A 185 16.34 5.59 20.24
C ILE A 185 15.35 5.36 21.39
N PHE A 186 15.27 6.31 22.32
CA PHE A 186 14.27 6.27 23.39
C PHE A 186 12.95 6.83 22.89
N GLU A 187 11.87 6.08 23.11
CA GLU A 187 10.51 6.54 22.80
C GLU A 187 9.89 7.20 24.04
N LEU A 188 9.51 8.46 23.88
CA LEU A 188 8.93 9.29 24.93
C LEU A 188 7.58 9.84 24.49
N ASP A 189 6.51 9.29 25.06
CA ASP A 189 5.15 9.80 24.87
C ASP A 189 4.80 10.72 26.04
N LEU A 190 4.74 12.03 25.75
CA LEU A 190 4.38 13.06 26.71
C LEU A 190 2.88 13.38 26.69
N GLY A 191 2.06 12.67 25.90
CA GLY A 191 0.59 12.84 25.85
C GLY A 191 -0.16 11.58 26.31
N ASP A 192 0.56 10.54 26.75
CA ASP A 192 -0.02 9.24 27.06
C ASP A 192 -1.01 9.28 28.22
N SER A 193 -2.29 9.08 27.91
CA SER A 193 -3.38 9.00 28.89
C SER A 193 -3.27 7.84 29.91
N THR A 194 -2.35 6.89 29.69
CA THR A 194 -2.04 5.84 30.65
C THR A 194 -1.31 6.36 31.88
N TYR A 195 -0.53 7.44 31.74
CA TYR A 195 0.18 8.09 32.85
C TYR A 195 -0.63 9.22 33.48
N ASP A 196 -0.43 9.40 34.78
CA ASP A 196 -0.94 10.53 35.53
C ASP A 196 0.19 11.55 35.70
N PHE A 197 0.25 12.53 34.79
CA PHE A 197 1.29 13.55 34.78
C PHE A 197 1.17 14.58 35.92
N ASP A 198 0.04 14.62 36.63
CA ASP A 198 -0.08 15.39 37.87
C ASP A 198 0.72 14.74 39.01
N ARG A 199 0.87 13.40 38.95
CA ARG A 199 1.65 12.62 39.91
C ARG A 199 3.07 12.34 39.46
N PHE A 200 3.29 12.17 38.17
CA PHE A 200 4.60 11.96 37.57
C PHE A 200 5.02 13.23 36.86
N ARG A 201 5.58 14.15 37.65
CA ARG A 201 5.82 15.53 37.23
C ARG A 201 7.01 15.62 36.27
N THR A 202 7.10 16.74 35.55
CA THR A 202 8.17 17.01 34.57
C THR A 202 9.57 16.77 35.13
N GLU A 203 9.84 17.14 36.39
CA GLU A 203 11.16 16.93 36.99
C GLU A 203 11.50 15.44 37.17
N GLU A 204 10.51 14.61 37.47
CA GLU A 204 10.66 13.16 37.62
C GLU A 204 10.87 12.48 36.26
N ILE A 205 10.17 12.96 35.22
CA ILE A 205 10.39 12.55 33.82
C ILE A 205 11.84 12.84 33.41
N CYS A 206 12.31 14.06 33.65
CA CYS A 206 13.68 14.49 33.35
C CYS A 206 14.73 13.66 34.11
N ALA A 207 14.50 13.41 35.41
CA ALA A 207 15.38 12.56 36.22
C ALA A 207 15.45 11.12 35.67
N LEU A 208 14.32 10.56 35.25
CA LEU A 208 14.25 9.21 34.68
C LEU A 208 14.95 9.13 33.31
N LEU A 209 14.76 10.12 32.45
CA LEU A 209 15.46 10.24 31.17
C LEU A 209 16.97 10.28 31.40
N LYS A 210 17.44 11.12 32.34
CA LYS A 210 18.87 11.20 32.68
C LYS A 210 19.41 9.86 33.19
N LYS A 211 18.70 9.20 34.11
CA LYS A 211 19.08 7.88 34.64
C LYS A 211 19.36 6.89 33.52
N TRP A 212 18.48 6.80 32.52
CA TRP A 212 18.64 5.84 31.42
C TRP A 212 19.68 6.27 30.39
N VAL A 213 19.82 7.56 30.12
CA VAL A 213 20.89 8.09 29.27
C VAL A 213 22.26 7.81 29.89
N ASP A 214 22.45 8.11 31.18
CA ASP A 214 23.70 7.79 31.90
C ASP A 214 23.97 6.28 31.88
N TRP A 215 22.93 5.47 32.14
CA TRP A 215 23.06 4.01 32.12
C TRP A 215 23.58 3.50 30.78
N VAL A 216 23.11 4.06 29.65
CA VAL A 216 23.59 3.69 28.30
C VAL A 216 25.07 3.98 28.13
N PHE A 217 25.53 5.15 28.54
CA PHE A 217 26.96 5.51 28.43
C PHE A 217 27.85 4.70 29.37
N GLU A 218 27.34 4.32 30.54
CA GLU A 218 28.07 3.51 31.53
C GLU A 218 28.11 2.02 31.18
N ASN A 219 27.02 1.48 30.62
CA ASN A 219 26.83 0.02 30.48
C ASN A 219 26.90 -0.50 29.05
N LEU A 220 26.65 0.35 28.03
CA LEU A 220 26.71 -0.04 26.63
C LEU A 220 27.97 0.48 25.96
N SER A 221 28.13 1.81 25.85
CA SER A 221 29.32 2.43 25.27
C SER A 221 29.38 3.94 25.51
N LYS A 222 30.59 4.48 25.73
CA LYS A 222 30.83 5.94 25.76
C LYS A 222 30.65 6.61 24.39
N GLU A 223 30.71 5.84 23.32
CA GLU A 223 30.52 6.30 21.94
C GLU A 223 29.07 6.13 21.45
N ALA A 224 28.15 5.77 22.35
CA ALA A 224 26.74 5.57 22.04
C ALA A 224 26.10 6.81 21.41
N LYS A 225 25.39 6.62 20.30
CA LYS A 225 24.52 7.64 19.72
C LYS A 225 23.12 7.47 20.29
N VAL A 226 22.71 8.41 21.13
CA VAL A 226 21.41 8.38 21.80
C VAL A 226 20.48 9.43 21.19
N PHE A 227 19.33 8.98 20.68
CA PHE A 227 18.21 9.82 20.29
C PHE A 227 17.08 9.73 21.32
N ILE A 228 16.35 10.82 21.49
CA ILE A 228 15.04 10.81 22.15
C ILE A 228 13.99 11.16 21.09
N ASN A 229 13.02 10.27 20.88
CA ASN A 229 11.88 10.49 20.00
C ASN A 229 10.65 10.90 20.81
N PHE A 230 10.12 12.10 20.56
CA PHE A 230 8.82 12.52 21.05
C PHE A 230 7.73 11.81 20.24
N ARG A 231 7.25 10.73 20.85
CA ARG A 231 6.23 9.87 20.28
C ARG A 231 4.88 10.57 20.32
N ASP A 232 4.09 10.38 19.27
CA ASP A 232 2.74 10.94 19.15
C ASP A 232 2.67 12.45 19.50
N LEU A 233 3.71 13.23 19.16
CA LEU A 233 3.87 14.65 19.56
C LEU A 233 2.61 15.53 19.33
N PRO A 234 1.88 15.42 18.20
CA PRO A 234 0.66 16.20 17.97
C PRO A 234 -0.44 16.00 19.02
N ASP A 235 -0.39 14.90 19.78
CA ASP A 235 -1.37 14.60 20.82
C ASP A 235 -1.08 15.39 22.11
N ALA A 236 0.19 15.69 22.37
CA ALA A 236 0.62 16.46 23.53
C ALA A 236 0.61 17.98 23.28
N MET A 237 0.93 18.43 22.06
CA MET A 237 1.11 19.86 21.78
C MET A 237 -0.12 20.76 22.08
N PRO A 238 -1.37 20.35 21.81
CA PRO A 238 -2.55 21.20 22.06
C PRO A 238 -2.82 21.48 23.54
N THR A 239 -2.48 20.55 24.43
CA THR A 239 -2.86 20.60 25.86
C THR A 239 -1.68 20.72 26.81
N ASP A 240 -0.51 20.20 26.42
CA ASP A 240 0.63 19.97 27.28
C ASP A 240 1.95 20.46 26.66
N SER A 241 1.89 21.49 25.81
CA SER A 241 3.07 22.05 25.13
C SER A 241 4.15 22.55 26.11
N ASP A 242 3.77 23.12 27.26
CA ASP A 242 4.72 23.55 28.29
C ASP A 242 5.58 22.36 28.78
N ARG A 243 4.96 21.20 29.05
CA ARG A 243 5.67 19.97 29.43
C ARG A 243 6.65 19.55 28.33
N VAL A 244 6.23 19.58 27.06
CA VAL A 244 7.09 19.22 25.94
C VAL A 244 8.32 20.13 25.87
N PHE A 245 8.14 21.45 25.99
CA PHE A 245 9.24 22.40 25.88
C PHE A 245 10.17 22.38 27.10
N GLU A 246 9.65 22.19 28.31
CA GLU A 246 10.45 21.99 29.52
C GLU A 246 11.33 20.74 29.43
N VAL A 247 10.75 19.62 28.98
CA VAL A 247 11.53 18.39 28.75
C VAL A 247 12.54 18.60 27.63
N THR A 248 12.18 19.29 26.54
CA THR A 248 13.10 19.59 25.44
C THR A 248 14.31 20.41 25.91
N ASP A 249 14.08 21.46 26.71
CA ASP A 249 15.14 22.29 27.30
C ASP A 249 16.08 21.46 28.18
N PHE A 250 15.53 20.55 28.99
CA PHE A 250 16.32 19.63 29.79
C PHE A 250 17.15 18.67 28.93
N LEU A 251 16.55 18.05 27.92
CA LEU A 251 17.22 17.10 27.03
C LEU A 251 18.39 17.76 26.28
N CYS A 252 18.27 19.03 25.92
CA CYS A 252 19.34 19.78 25.26
C CYS A 252 20.60 19.96 26.13
N LYS A 253 20.51 19.71 27.44
CA LYS A 253 21.64 19.74 28.39
C LYS A 253 22.33 18.38 28.55
N LEU A 254 21.76 17.31 27.97
CA LEU A 254 22.32 15.96 27.98
C LEU A 254 23.21 15.73 26.75
N PRO A 255 24.19 14.80 26.81
CA PRO A 255 25.10 14.50 25.70
C PRO A 255 24.41 13.61 24.63
N LEU A 256 23.28 14.07 24.10
CA LEU A 256 22.49 13.34 23.11
C LEU A 256 23.03 13.54 21.69
N PHE A 257 22.84 12.54 20.84
CA PHE A 257 23.13 12.63 19.42
C PHE A 257 22.06 13.41 18.65
N GLY A 258 20.82 13.41 19.15
CA GLY A 258 19.77 14.27 18.64
C GLY A 258 18.40 14.03 19.27
N LEU A 259 17.43 14.79 18.78
CA LEU A 259 16.02 14.69 19.09
C LEU A 259 15.25 14.27 17.83
N MET A 260 14.13 13.59 18.04
CA MET A 260 13.23 13.18 16.99
C MET A 260 11.79 13.48 17.42
N PHE A 261 10.88 13.65 16.47
CA PHE A 261 9.46 13.56 16.77
C PHE A 261 8.69 12.95 15.61
N GLU A 262 7.53 12.39 15.91
CA GLU A 262 6.63 11.83 14.91
C GLU A 262 5.28 12.55 14.85
N GLU A 263 4.75 12.68 13.64
CA GLU A 263 3.35 12.97 13.38
C GLU A 263 2.70 11.63 12.97
N PRO A 264 2.01 10.95 13.90
CA PRO A 264 1.55 9.57 13.72
C PRO A 264 0.20 9.47 12.98
N ARG A 265 -0.57 10.57 12.91
CA ARG A 265 -1.97 10.56 12.47
C ARG A 265 -2.15 10.94 11.01
N GLY A 266 -1.16 11.51 10.35
CA GLY A 266 -1.27 12.12 9.02
C GLY A 266 -2.23 13.31 8.98
N GLN A 267 -2.47 13.95 10.13
CA GLN A 267 -3.55 14.94 10.33
C GLN A 267 -3.07 16.39 10.38
N SER A 268 -1.87 16.61 10.91
CA SER A 268 -1.36 17.95 11.09
C SER A 268 -1.13 18.66 9.76
N LEU A 269 -1.48 19.94 9.73
CA LEU A 269 -1.15 20.83 8.61
C LEU A 269 0.37 21.06 8.56
N PRO A 270 0.94 21.36 7.37
CA PRO A 270 2.35 21.69 7.24
C PRO A 270 2.82 22.75 8.24
N GLU A 271 2.04 23.82 8.41
CA GLU A 271 2.37 24.94 9.29
C GLU A 271 2.35 24.56 10.77
N GLU A 272 1.51 23.61 11.18
CA GLU A 272 1.45 23.13 12.56
C GLU A 272 2.72 22.35 12.90
N CYS A 273 3.04 21.31 12.12
CA CYS A 273 4.26 20.53 12.30
C CYS A 273 5.53 21.37 12.15
N GLY A 274 5.55 22.26 11.15
CA GLY A 274 6.63 23.21 10.93
C GLY A 274 6.84 24.12 12.13
N THR A 275 5.76 24.66 12.70
CA THR A 275 5.82 25.49 13.91
C THR A 275 6.42 24.73 15.09
N TRP A 276 6.06 23.46 15.29
CA TRP A 276 6.64 22.64 16.37
C TRP A 276 8.14 22.39 16.15
N ALA A 277 8.54 22.00 14.93
CA ALA A 277 9.94 21.82 14.57
C ALA A 277 10.75 23.11 14.81
N LYS A 278 10.21 24.27 14.43
CA LYS A 278 10.80 25.59 14.63
C LYS A 278 11.02 25.93 16.09
N HIS A 279 10.04 25.68 16.95
CA HIS A 279 10.16 25.99 18.38
C HIS A 279 11.12 25.03 19.08
N ILE A 280 11.09 23.74 18.75
CA ILE A 280 12.09 22.77 19.23
C ILE A 280 13.49 23.22 18.81
N ARG A 281 13.69 23.61 17.53
CA ARG A 281 14.97 24.14 17.05
C ARG A 281 15.41 25.38 17.84
N LYS A 282 14.52 26.32 18.11
CA LYS A 282 14.86 27.51 18.93
C LYS A 282 15.34 27.12 20.34
N VAL A 283 14.70 26.14 20.98
CA VAL A 283 15.14 25.63 22.29
C VAL A 283 16.51 24.96 22.20
N MET A 284 16.76 24.18 21.15
CA MET A 284 18.08 23.59 20.89
C MET A 284 19.16 24.66 20.71
N GLU A 285 18.90 25.69 19.91
CA GLU A 285 19.82 26.80 19.67
C GLU A 285 20.11 27.62 20.93
N ALA A 286 19.07 27.90 21.74
CA ALA A 286 19.19 28.61 23.01
C ALA A 286 20.07 27.86 24.02
N ASN A 287 20.06 26.53 23.98
CA ASN A 287 20.93 25.68 24.80
C ASN A 287 22.27 25.35 24.13
N HIS A 288 22.57 25.93 22.97
CA HIS A 288 23.75 25.61 22.15
C HIS A 288 23.90 24.11 21.83
N PHE A 289 22.78 23.38 21.77
CA PHE A 289 22.73 21.97 21.50
C PHE A 289 23.02 21.69 20.02
N LYS A 290 24.04 20.87 19.75
CA LYS A 290 24.52 20.57 18.38
C LYS A 290 23.98 19.27 17.80
N GLY A 291 23.09 18.58 18.51
CA GLY A 291 22.49 17.34 18.03
C GLY A 291 21.51 17.57 16.88
N HIS A 292 21.13 16.47 16.23
CA HIS A 292 20.22 16.49 15.08
C HIS A 292 18.76 16.61 15.51
N LEU A 293 17.92 17.23 14.68
CA LEU A 293 16.46 17.16 14.78
C LEU A 293 15.90 16.41 13.57
N LEU A 294 15.28 15.25 13.81
CA LEU A 294 14.68 14.42 12.75
C LEU A 294 13.16 14.32 12.94
N VAL A 295 12.43 14.26 11.83
CA VAL A 295 10.96 14.19 11.88
C VAL A 295 10.43 13.01 11.09
N HIS A 296 9.51 12.25 11.68
CA HIS A 296 8.72 11.23 10.99
C HIS A 296 7.30 11.74 10.72
N VAL A 297 6.77 11.52 9.52
CA VAL A 297 5.47 12.05 9.11
C VAL A 297 4.63 10.95 8.46
N HIS A 298 3.46 10.69 9.02
CA HIS A 298 2.51 9.73 8.47
C HIS A 298 1.63 10.33 7.37
N GLU A 299 1.03 9.46 6.57
CA GLU A 299 0.02 9.81 5.58
C GLU A 299 -1.38 9.49 6.12
N LYS A 300 -2.34 10.37 5.82
CA LYS A 300 -3.78 10.10 5.95
C LYS A 300 -4.62 11.01 5.06
N PHE A 301 -4.30 12.32 5.02
CA PHE A 301 -5.10 13.35 4.34
C PHE A 301 -4.41 13.99 3.12
N GLY A 302 -3.25 13.49 2.71
CA GLY A 302 -2.52 13.92 1.51
C GLY A 302 -1.46 15.00 1.76
N TYR A 303 -1.15 15.33 3.02
CA TYR A 303 -0.23 16.42 3.35
C TYR A 303 1.21 15.97 3.62
N CYS A 304 1.47 14.66 3.72
CA CYS A 304 2.74 14.15 4.26
C CYS A 304 3.99 14.70 3.55
N ASP A 305 3.98 14.80 2.22
CA ASP A 305 5.09 15.34 1.44
C ASP A 305 5.33 16.84 1.70
N ALA A 306 4.25 17.62 1.83
CA ALA A 306 4.31 19.05 2.13
C ALA A 306 4.77 19.30 3.56
N VAL A 307 4.25 18.53 4.52
CA VAL A 307 4.68 18.55 5.92
C VAL A 307 6.17 18.23 6.03
N ALA A 308 6.65 17.19 5.33
CA ALA A 308 8.07 16.81 5.32
C ALA A 308 8.97 17.94 4.79
N LEU A 309 8.53 18.70 3.79
CA LEU A 309 9.28 19.88 3.32
C LEU A 309 9.22 21.04 4.32
N GLN A 310 8.05 21.30 4.90
CA GLN A 310 7.85 22.39 5.84
C GLN A 310 8.70 22.21 7.10
N VAL A 311 8.76 21.02 7.69
CA VAL A 311 9.60 20.77 8.87
C VAL A 311 11.09 20.94 8.60
N LEU A 312 11.56 20.62 7.39
CA LEU A 312 12.95 20.88 6.97
C LEU A 312 13.20 22.39 6.82
N MET A 313 12.25 23.12 6.23
CA MET A 313 12.34 24.59 6.13
C MET A 313 12.36 25.26 7.50
N ASP A 314 11.65 24.69 8.47
CA ASP A 314 11.51 25.22 9.82
C ASP A 314 12.59 24.76 10.81
N GLY A 315 13.60 24.00 10.35
CA GLY A 315 14.82 23.75 11.12
C GLY A 315 15.09 22.31 11.52
N ALA A 316 14.32 21.34 11.02
CA ALA A 316 14.72 19.93 11.08
C ALA A 316 15.96 19.68 10.19
N ASP A 317 16.89 18.86 10.66
CA ASP A 317 18.09 18.48 9.90
C ASP A 317 17.78 17.40 8.84
N GLY A 318 16.70 16.65 9.03
CA GLY A 318 16.35 15.53 8.18
C GLY A 318 14.99 14.92 8.53
N ILE A 319 14.62 13.91 7.75
CA ILE A 319 13.43 13.09 7.98
C ILE A 319 13.83 11.68 8.36
N TRP A 320 13.06 11.06 9.24
CA TRP A 320 13.06 9.62 9.45
C TRP A 320 11.92 9.05 8.63
N ALA A 321 12.19 8.21 7.64
CA ALA A 321 11.16 7.69 6.76
C ALA A 321 11.58 6.40 6.08
N SER A 322 10.59 5.69 5.53
CA SER A 322 10.83 4.63 4.56
C SER A 322 11.28 5.23 3.22
N VAL A 323 11.91 4.41 2.37
CA VAL A 323 12.17 4.78 0.97
C VAL A 323 10.86 4.91 0.18
N ILE A 324 9.85 4.11 0.56
CA ILE A 324 8.57 3.99 -0.11
C ILE A 324 7.42 4.50 0.76
N LYS A 325 6.30 4.85 0.13
CA LYS A 325 5.13 5.40 0.82
C LYS A 325 4.49 4.36 1.76
N GLU A 326 4.56 3.08 1.40
CA GLU A 326 3.98 2.00 2.17
C GLU A 326 4.58 1.94 3.59
N GLY A 327 3.70 1.78 4.58
CA GLY A 327 4.03 1.80 6.00
C GLY A 327 2.78 1.55 6.84
N ALA A 328 2.82 1.85 8.14
CA ALA A 328 1.64 1.72 8.98
C ALA A 328 0.49 2.65 8.52
N ALA A 329 -0.75 2.22 8.76
CA ALA A 329 -1.97 2.90 8.31
C ALA A 329 -1.99 3.16 6.79
N MET A 330 -2.06 4.42 6.37
CA MET A 330 -2.09 4.83 4.95
C MET A 330 -0.69 5.06 4.36
N GLY A 331 0.36 4.99 5.18
CA GLY A 331 1.74 5.20 4.78
C GLY A 331 2.44 6.33 5.52
N ASN A 332 3.52 6.82 4.91
CA ASN A 332 4.39 7.89 5.42
C ASN A 332 4.88 8.78 4.28
N ALA A 333 5.48 9.91 4.60
CA ALA A 333 6.21 10.74 3.64
C ALA A 333 7.47 9.99 3.16
N PRO A 334 7.51 9.48 1.91
CA PRO A 334 8.61 8.63 1.47
C PRO A 334 9.87 9.46 1.19
N SER A 335 11.01 8.99 1.71
CA SER A 335 12.28 9.72 1.61
C SER A 335 12.72 9.98 0.17
N ILE A 336 12.39 9.12 -0.79
CA ILE A 336 12.72 9.35 -2.21
C ILE A 336 12.01 10.61 -2.77
N VAL A 337 10.75 10.84 -2.38
CA VAL A 337 9.98 12.00 -2.83
C VAL A 337 10.54 13.26 -2.19
N THR A 338 10.88 13.23 -0.91
CA THR A 338 11.55 14.35 -0.23
C THR A 338 12.90 14.66 -0.86
N ILE A 339 13.75 13.66 -1.10
CA ILE A 339 15.07 13.82 -1.72
C ILE A 339 14.96 14.50 -3.08
N LEU A 340 14.03 14.06 -3.94
CA LEU A 340 13.87 14.65 -5.26
C LEU A 340 13.24 16.03 -5.23
N ASN A 341 12.35 16.32 -4.27
CA ASN A 341 11.89 17.68 -4.03
C ASN A 341 13.07 18.60 -3.63
N LEU A 342 14.00 18.14 -2.79
CA LEU A 342 15.19 18.92 -2.46
C LEU A 342 16.08 19.16 -3.69
N ILE A 343 16.26 18.13 -4.53
CA ILE A 343 17.06 18.23 -5.76
C ILE A 343 16.43 19.21 -6.75
N ARG A 344 15.13 19.10 -7.03
CA ARG A 344 14.43 20.01 -7.96
C ARG A 344 14.45 21.46 -7.46
N MET A 345 14.47 21.67 -6.14
CA MET A 345 14.62 23.00 -5.54
C MET A 345 16.07 23.52 -5.57
N GLY A 346 17.00 22.81 -6.22
CA GLY A 346 18.37 23.24 -6.44
C GLY A 346 19.39 22.73 -5.41
N ASN A 347 19.05 21.74 -4.57
CA ASN A 347 19.98 21.20 -3.58
C ASN A 347 21.06 20.31 -4.21
N LYS A 348 22.17 20.94 -4.63
CA LYS A 348 23.32 20.27 -5.25
C LYS A 348 24.06 19.30 -4.32
N LYS A 349 23.95 19.48 -2.99
CA LYS A 349 24.61 18.57 -2.02
C LYS A 349 23.89 17.22 -1.97
N VAL A 350 22.56 17.24 -1.94
CA VAL A 350 21.73 16.03 -1.98
C VAL A 350 21.92 15.30 -3.31
N LEU A 351 21.90 16.02 -4.43
CA LEU A 351 22.13 15.45 -5.76
C LEU A 351 23.46 14.69 -5.86
N LYS A 352 24.55 15.25 -5.30
CA LYS A 352 25.87 14.61 -5.31
C LYS A 352 25.97 13.39 -4.37
N LYS A 353 25.11 13.32 -3.34
CA LYS A 353 25.19 12.29 -2.30
C LYS A 353 24.45 11.02 -2.67
N PHE A 354 23.34 11.12 -3.41
CA PHE A 354 22.44 9.99 -3.65
C PHE A 354 22.40 9.59 -5.12
N ASN A 355 22.46 8.28 -5.39
CA ASN A 355 22.15 7.74 -6.71
C ASN A 355 20.62 7.63 -6.86
N CYS A 356 20.01 8.67 -7.43
CA CYS A 356 18.55 8.77 -7.54
C CYS A 356 17.94 7.71 -8.47
N THR A 357 18.63 7.33 -9.55
CA THR A 357 18.19 6.24 -10.45
C THR A 357 18.14 4.91 -9.71
N TYR A 358 19.15 4.62 -8.89
CA TYR A 358 19.14 3.44 -8.02
C TYR A 358 18.03 3.51 -6.98
N LEU A 359 17.86 4.65 -6.30
CA LEU A 359 16.79 4.84 -5.31
C LEU A 359 15.40 4.60 -5.91
N ARG A 360 15.15 5.09 -7.14
CA ARG A 360 13.88 4.85 -7.84
C ARG A 360 13.65 3.36 -8.09
N LYS A 361 14.65 2.65 -8.61
CA LYS A 361 14.58 1.20 -8.83
C LYS A 361 14.37 0.44 -7.52
N ALA A 362 15.07 0.84 -6.46
CA ALA A 362 14.90 0.28 -5.12
C ALA A 362 13.49 0.51 -4.59
N ALA A 363 12.94 1.73 -4.72
CA ALA A 363 11.57 2.04 -4.32
C ALA A 363 10.53 1.16 -5.02
N ILE A 364 10.63 1.01 -6.35
CA ILE A 364 9.73 0.14 -7.12
C ILE A 364 9.80 -1.30 -6.61
N ASN A 365 11.01 -1.84 -6.41
CA ASN A 365 11.19 -3.21 -5.95
C ASN A 365 10.72 -3.41 -4.50
N MET A 366 10.97 -2.44 -3.62
CA MET A 366 10.48 -2.48 -2.24
C MET A 366 8.95 -2.47 -2.20
N THR A 367 8.27 -1.63 -2.98
CA THR A 367 6.80 -1.64 -3.05
C THR A 367 6.29 -3.00 -3.54
N ARG A 368 6.94 -3.64 -4.52
CA ARG A 368 6.58 -5.01 -4.97
C ARG A 368 6.73 -6.04 -3.87
N ILE A 369 7.83 -5.99 -3.11
CA ILE A 369 8.07 -6.92 -2.00
C ILE A 369 7.04 -6.70 -0.89
N THR A 370 6.69 -5.45 -0.59
CA THR A 370 5.77 -5.10 0.49
C THR A 370 4.30 -5.36 0.14
N THR A 371 3.89 -5.13 -1.11
CA THR A 371 2.47 -5.15 -1.52
C THR A 371 2.10 -6.29 -2.46
N GLY A 372 3.09 -6.96 -3.06
CA GLY A 372 2.90 -7.96 -4.11
C GLY A 372 2.61 -7.38 -5.50
N VAL A 373 2.56 -6.05 -5.66
CA VAL A 373 2.22 -5.38 -6.93
C VAL A 373 3.15 -4.20 -7.23
N ASP A 374 3.13 -3.72 -8.46
CA ASP A 374 3.83 -2.49 -8.85
C ASP A 374 3.30 -1.27 -8.05
N PRO A 375 4.14 -0.22 -7.86
CA PRO A 375 3.68 1.03 -7.30
C PRO A 375 2.43 1.56 -8.00
N HIS A 376 1.55 2.20 -7.23
CA HIS A 376 0.38 2.83 -7.82
C HIS A 376 0.80 3.76 -8.95
N ILE A 377 0.08 3.71 -10.09
CA ILE A 377 0.51 4.39 -11.32
C ILE A 377 0.71 5.90 -11.15
N LYS A 378 0.00 6.53 -10.20
CA LYS A 378 0.11 7.97 -9.88
C LYS A 378 1.07 8.28 -8.72
N GLN A 379 1.78 7.29 -8.20
CA GLN A 379 2.74 7.51 -7.13
C GLN A 379 3.82 8.48 -7.64
N PRO A 380 4.05 9.62 -6.95
CA PRO A 380 5.10 10.55 -7.35
C PRO A 380 6.45 9.85 -7.48
N VAL A 381 7.28 10.31 -8.42
CA VAL A 381 8.66 9.84 -8.69
C VAL A 381 8.77 8.43 -9.28
N TYR A 382 8.16 7.43 -8.63
CA TYR A 382 8.43 6.02 -8.91
C TYR A 382 7.18 5.24 -9.34
N GLY A 383 6.04 5.91 -9.50
CA GLY A 383 4.89 5.36 -10.23
C GLY A 383 5.13 5.38 -11.73
N ALA A 384 4.45 4.48 -12.45
CA ALA A 384 4.59 4.36 -13.91
C ALA A 384 4.35 5.68 -14.65
N ARG A 385 3.43 6.52 -14.16
CA ARG A 385 3.08 7.80 -14.78
C ARG A 385 3.94 8.98 -14.35
N ALA A 386 4.94 8.76 -13.48
CA ALA A 386 5.87 9.82 -13.09
C ALA A 386 6.79 10.27 -14.24
N LEU A 387 6.92 9.44 -15.28
CA LEU A 387 7.69 9.73 -16.50
C LEU A 387 6.79 10.09 -17.69
N ASP A 388 5.46 10.11 -17.52
CA ASP A 388 4.54 10.35 -18.63
C ASP A 388 4.78 11.75 -19.20
N PHE A 389 5.16 11.83 -20.48
CA PHE A 389 5.08 13.07 -21.24
C PHE A 389 3.69 13.16 -21.88
N VAL A 390 2.95 14.22 -21.55
CA VAL A 390 1.59 14.45 -22.04
C VAL A 390 1.55 15.78 -22.78
N PHE A 391 1.11 15.75 -24.05
CA PHE A 391 0.93 16.89 -24.97
C PHE A 391 2.22 17.45 -25.59
N ASP A 392 2.08 18.19 -26.70
CA ASP A 392 3.16 18.96 -27.35
C ASP A 392 3.53 20.22 -26.54
N LEU A 393 3.61 20.09 -25.21
CA LEU A 393 3.98 21.19 -24.31
C LEU A 393 5.50 21.38 -24.33
N ASN A 394 5.94 22.60 -24.04
CA ASN A 394 7.38 22.89 -23.90
C ASN A 394 8.00 21.97 -22.84
N PRO A 395 9.28 21.58 -23.00
CA PRO A 395 9.97 20.74 -22.03
C PRO A 395 9.85 21.31 -20.61
N GLU A 396 9.61 20.45 -19.62
CA GLU A 396 9.58 20.85 -18.22
C GLU A 396 10.97 21.33 -17.77
N GLU A 397 11.02 22.24 -16.78
CA GLU A 397 12.29 22.69 -16.20
C GLU A 397 13.04 21.56 -15.49
N PHE A 398 12.32 20.54 -15.01
CA PHE A 398 12.87 19.34 -14.41
C PHE A 398 12.14 18.10 -14.92
N ASP A 399 12.59 17.56 -16.05
CA ASP A 399 12.05 16.35 -16.64
C ASP A 399 12.60 15.09 -15.95
N PHE A 400 11.70 14.23 -15.46
CA PHE A 400 12.12 13.00 -14.76
C PHE A 400 12.68 11.93 -15.70
N ALA A 401 12.23 11.86 -16.95
CA ALA A 401 12.70 10.86 -17.90
C ALA A 401 14.17 11.13 -18.25
N ASP A 402 14.49 12.37 -18.57
CA ASP A 402 15.86 12.84 -18.77
C ASP A 402 16.70 12.66 -17.49
N PHE A 403 16.15 13.03 -16.33
CA PHE A 403 16.88 12.93 -15.06
C PHE A 403 17.23 11.48 -14.68
N PHE A 404 16.37 10.52 -14.98
CA PHE A 404 16.61 9.10 -14.69
C PHE A 404 17.28 8.33 -15.83
N ASP A 405 17.53 8.98 -16.96
CA ASP A 405 18.01 8.33 -18.20
C ASP A 405 17.04 7.20 -18.64
N GLU A 406 15.74 7.49 -18.61
CA GLU A 406 14.67 6.58 -19.00
C GLU A 406 13.84 7.22 -20.13
N LYS A 407 13.38 6.44 -21.12
CA LYS A 407 12.49 6.97 -22.16
C LYS A 407 11.12 7.31 -21.58
N ALA A 408 10.70 8.57 -21.72
CA ALA A 408 9.34 9.01 -21.37
C ALA A 408 8.30 8.25 -22.20
N PRO A 409 7.35 7.51 -21.60
CA PRO A 409 6.27 6.90 -22.35
C PRO A 409 5.35 7.97 -22.93
N ILE A 410 5.16 7.94 -24.26
CA ILE A 410 4.20 8.81 -24.94
C ILE A 410 2.78 8.33 -24.63
N ARG A 411 1.94 9.23 -24.09
CA ARG A 411 0.56 8.88 -23.75
C ARG A 411 -0.39 9.10 -24.93
N ILE A 412 -1.13 8.05 -25.28
CA ILE A 412 -2.16 8.10 -26.32
C ILE A 412 -3.54 8.26 -25.69
N THR A 413 -4.20 9.36 -26.02
CA THR A 413 -5.55 9.74 -25.63
C THR A 413 -6.25 10.37 -26.82
N THR A 414 -7.56 10.61 -26.71
CA THR A 414 -8.32 11.31 -27.77
C THR A 414 -7.84 12.74 -28.03
N LEU A 415 -6.99 13.30 -27.16
CA LEU A 415 -6.37 14.62 -27.33
C LEU A 415 -4.96 14.56 -27.94
N SER A 416 -4.39 13.37 -28.14
CA SER A 416 -3.03 13.24 -28.68
C SER A 416 -2.96 13.72 -30.14
N SER A 417 -1.82 14.31 -30.54
CA SER A 417 -1.58 14.67 -31.94
C SER A 417 -1.35 13.41 -32.79
N ALA A 418 -1.51 13.51 -34.11
CA ALA A 418 -1.23 12.39 -35.01
C ALA A 418 0.27 12.01 -34.95
N GLU A 419 1.15 12.98 -34.76
CA GLU A 419 2.59 12.75 -34.58
C GLU A 419 2.87 11.92 -33.33
N MET A 420 2.19 12.19 -32.20
CA MET A 420 2.34 11.39 -30.98
C MET A 420 1.92 9.93 -31.20
N VAL A 421 0.82 9.70 -31.93
CA VAL A 421 0.34 8.33 -32.25
C VAL A 421 1.35 7.61 -33.14
N ARG A 422 1.82 8.26 -34.20
CA ARG A 422 2.85 7.73 -35.10
C ARG A 422 4.15 7.43 -34.36
N THR A 423 4.67 8.39 -33.61
CA THR A 423 5.92 8.25 -32.85
C THR A 423 5.83 7.07 -31.88
N LYS A 424 4.66 6.86 -31.27
CA LYS A 424 4.46 5.70 -30.40
C LYS A 424 4.43 4.36 -31.14
N LEU A 425 3.79 4.30 -32.32
CA LEU A 425 3.85 3.11 -33.18
C LEU A 425 5.29 2.75 -33.50
N VAL A 426 6.08 3.73 -33.97
CA VAL A 426 7.49 3.54 -34.30
C VAL A 426 8.30 3.10 -33.08
N ASN A 427 8.05 3.70 -31.91
CA ASN A 427 8.73 3.33 -30.67
C ASN A 427 8.43 1.90 -30.20
N TYR A 428 7.26 1.35 -30.51
CA TYR A 428 6.85 0.01 -30.08
C TYR A 428 7.13 -1.09 -31.08
N PHE A 429 7.10 -0.77 -32.38
CA PHE A 429 7.12 -1.76 -33.45
C PHE A 429 8.20 -1.52 -34.52
N GLY A 430 9.02 -0.47 -34.36
CA GLY A 430 10.01 -0.08 -35.37
C GLY A 430 9.42 0.76 -36.49
N GLU A 431 10.27 1.20 -37.43
CA GLU A 431 9.83 1.94 -38.62
C GLU A 431 9.07 1.02 -39.58
N ASN A 432 7.94 1.50 -40.11
CA ASN A 432 7.13 0.79 -41.10
C ASN A 432 6.55 1.80 -42.09
N GLU A 433 6.48 1.44 -43.37
CA GLU A 433 5.96 2.32 -44.43
C GLU A 433 4.50 2.75 -44.20
N ASP A 434 3.69 1.93 -43.51
CA ASP A 434 2.29 2.24 -43.18
C ASP A 434 2.14 3.12 -41.92
N PHE A 435 3.22 3.37 -41.16
CA PHE A 435 3.20 4.25 -39.99
C PHE A 435 3.28 5.73 -40.39
N THR A 436 2.29 6.16 -41.19
CA THR A 436 2.15 7.53 -41.70
C THR A 436 1.30 8.40 -40.77
N ILE A 437 1.37 9.72 -40.97
CA ILE A 437 0.49 10.67 -40.28
C ILE A 437 -0.98 10.48 -40.67
N GLU A 438 -1.23 10.05 -41.91
CA GLU A 438 -2.57 9.73 -42.39
C GLU A 438 -3.16 8.53 -41.64
N ARG A 439 -2.37 7.45 -41.47
CA ARG A 439 -2.77 6.30 -40.65
C ARG A 439 -3.01 6.68 -39.20
N ALA A 440 -2.13 7.51 -38.63
CA ALA A 440 -2.30 8.02 -37.27
C ALA A 440 -3.58 8.87 -37.10
N ASN A 441 -3.99 9.62 -38.13
CA ASN A 441 -5.28 10.33 -38.13
C ASN A 441 -6.47 9.37 -38.14
N LEU A 442 -6.43 8.30 -38.96
CA LEU A 442 -7.46 7.26 -38.96
C LEU A 442 -7.59 6.59 -37.58
N MET A 443 -6.47 6.28 -36.93
CA MET A 443 -6.47 5.76 -35.56
C MET A 443 -7.16 6.71 -34.58
N LYS A 444 -6.93 8.01 -34.70
CA LYS A 444 -7.64 9.00 -33.88
C LYS A 444 -9.14 9.03 -34.16
N GLU A 445 -9.56 8.89 -35.41
CA GLU A 445 -10.97 8.80 -35.76
C GLU A 445 -11.64 7.57 -35.14
N VAL A 446 -10.97 6.42 -35.15
CA VAL A 446 -11.44 5.20 -34.46
C VAL A 446 -11.55 5.43 -32.95
N MET A 447 -10.56 6.07 -32.33
CA MET A 447 -10.62 6.42 -30.90
C MET A 447 -11.80 7.34 -30.57
N LEU A 448 -12.11 8.31 -31.45
CA LEU A 448 -13.26 9.22 -31.29
C LEU A 448 -14.60 8.50 -31.52
N LYS A 449 -14.66 7.59 -32.50
CA LYS A 449 -15.83 6.71 -32.75
C LYS A 449 -16.11 5.84 -31.53
N ASP A 450 -15.07 5.22 -30.97
CA ASP A 450 -15.16 4.41 -29.75
C ASP A 450 -15.68 5.23 -28.57
N LEU A 451 -15.12 6.43 -28.36
CA LEU A 451 -15.57 7.32 -27.30
C LEU A 451 -17.06 7.71 -27.45
N ARG A 452 -17.51 8.05 -28.66
CA ARG A 452 -18.93 8.34 -28.95
C ARG A 452 -19.82 7.12 -28.72
N GLY A 453 -19.30 5.92 -28.96
CA GLY A 453 -19.97 4.65 -28.68
C GLY A 453 -19.89 4.19 -27.23
N ASN A 454 -19.36 5.01 -26.31
CA ASN A 454 -19.11 4.64 -24.91
C ASN A 454 -18.20 3.40 -24.76
N ARG A 455 -17.34 3.17 -25.76
CA ARG A 455 -16.29 2.15 -25.74
C ARG A 455 -14.99 2.84 -25.35
N LYS A 456 -14.45 2.48 -24.18
CA LYS A 456 -13.18 3.01 -23.69
C LYS A 456 -12.13 1.92 -23.74
N GLU A 457 -11.25 1.96 -24.73
CA GLU A 457 -10.11 1.04 -24.85
C GLU A 457 -8.82 1.64 -24.27
N GLU A 458 -7.89 0.78 -23.88
CA GLU A 458 -6.51 1.16 -23.55
C GLU A 458 -5.66 1.17 -24.82
N TYR A 459 -4.92 2.25 -25.02
CA TYR A 459 -4.03 2.46 -26.17
C TYR A 459 -2.57 2.63 -25.71
N MET A 460 -2.28 2.21 -24.48
CA MET A 460 -1.00 2.43 -23.84
C MET A 460 -0.06 1.27 -24.02
N SER A 461 -0.57 0.04 -24.05
CA SER A 461 0.22 -1.16 -24.24
C SER A 461 0.45 -1.48 -25.72
N LYS A 462 1.43 -2.36 -26.01
CA LYS A 462 1.68 -2.83 -27.37
C LYS A 462 0.43 -3.47 -27.98
N CYS A 463 -0.23 -4.40 -27.28
CA CYS A 463 -1.44 -5.05 -27.81
C CYS A 463 -2.61 -4.07 -27.98
N GLY A 464 -2.83 -3.14 -27.04
CA GLY A 464 -3.88 -2.12 -27.18
C GLY A 464 -3.67 -1.19 -28.37
N LEU A 465 -2.42 -0.78 -28.62
CA LEU A 465 -2.06 0.04 -29.77
C LEU A 465 -2.15 -0.73 -31.10
N ALA A 466 -1.75 -2.00 -31.10
CA ALA A 466 -1.85 -2.89 -32.26
C ALA A 466 -3.29 -3.14 -32.67
N VAL A 467 -4.19 -3.45 -31.72
CA VAL A 467 -5.63 -3.61 -31.98
C VAL A 467 -6.24 -2.31 -32.52
N LEU A 468 -5.80 -1.14 -32.05
CA LEU A 468 -6.25 0.14 -32.62
C LEU A 468 -5.75 0.32 -34.05
N TYR A 469 -4.49 -0.01 -34.33
CA TYR A 469 -3.88 0.11 -35.65
C TYR A 469 -4.57 -0.78 -36.68
N ASP A 470 -4.82 -2.05 -36.34
CA ASP A 470 -5.58 -3.01 -37.15
C ASP A 470 -6.98 -2.47 -37.51
N ARG A 471 -7.74 -2.04 -36.49
CA ARG A 471 -9.08 -1.47 -36.67
C ARG A 471 -9.11 -0.15 -37.47
N SER A 472 -7.95 0.46 -37.67
CA SER A 472 -7.78 1.67 -38.47
C SER A 472 -7.36 1.36 -39.91
N GLY A 473 -7.44 0.09 -40.31
CA GLY A 473 -7.07 -0.41 -41.63
C GLY A 473 -5.58 -0.70 -41.81
N GLY A 474 -4.80 -0.73 -40.71
CA GLY A 474 -3.43 -1.23 -40.70
C GLY A 474 -3.42 -2.76 -40.72
N LYS A 475 -2.26 -3.37 -41.00
CA LYS A 475 -2.07 -4.82 -40.95
C LYS A 475 -1.01 -5.19 -39.92
N LEU A 476 -1.33 -6.14 -39.04
CA LEU A 476 -0.41 -6.66 -38.04
C LEU A 476 0.65 -7.53 -38.72
N THR A 477 1.87 -7.00 -38.88
CA THR A 477 2.99 -7.73 -39.48
C THR A 477 3.66 -8.65 -38.47
N ASP A 478 4.49 -9.58 -38.95
CA ASP A 478 5.27 -10.52 -38.13
C ASP A 478 6.06 -9.80 -37.04
N GLU A 479 6.67 -8.65 -37.35
CA GLU A 479 7.45 -7.87 -36.39
C GLU A 479 6.57 -7.31 -35.25
N ILE A 480 5.35 -6.87 -35.57
CA ILE A 480 4.39 -6.39 -34.57
C ILE A 480 3.97 -7.56 -33.67
N ARG A 481 3.73 -8.74 -34.25
CA ARG A 481 3.36 -9.95 -33.51
C ARG A 481 4.46 -10.36 -32.54
N ASP A 482 5.71 -10.43 -33.01
CA ASP A 482 6.88 -10.77 -32.19
C ASP A 482 7.07 -9.79 -31.02
N GLU A 483 6.92 -8.49 -31.26
CA GLU A 483 7.05 -7.48 -30.20
C GLU A 483 5.96 -7.59 -29.12
N ILE A 484 4.75 -8.04 -29.48
CA ILE A 484 3.66 -8.30 -28.54
C ILE A 484 3.85 -9.65 -27.84
N ALA A 485 4.32 -10.67 -28.56
CA ALA A 485 4.64 -12.00 -28.02
C ALA A 485 5.67 -11.87 -26.88
N ASN A 486 6.70 -11.06 -27.13
CA ASN A 486 7.78 -10.77 -26.20
C ASN A 486 7.40 -9.83 -25.04
N ASP A 487 6.20 -9.21 -25.04
CA ASP A 487 5.71 -8.40 -23.91
C ASP A 487 4.96 -9.27 -22.89
N PRO A 488 5.55 -9.57 -21.71
CA PRO A 488 4.95 -10.50 -20.76
C PRO A 488 3.80 -9.86 -19.97
N VAL A 489 2.79 -10.67 -19.65
CA VAL A 489 1.80 -10.29 -18.63
C VAL A 489 2.48 -10.30 -17.27
N LYS A 490 2.47 -9.15 -16.58
CA LYS A 490 3.20 -8.95 -15.32
C LYS A 490 2.49 -9.54 -14.10
N THR A 491 1.17 -9.73 -14.15
CA THR A 491 0.38 -10.15 -12.99
C THR A 491 0.39 -11.69 -12.87
N PRO A 492 0.64 -12.25 -11.67
CA PRO A 492 0.60 -13.71 -11.47
C PRO A 492 -0.75 -14.32 -11.88
N HIS A 493 -1.85 -13.63 -11.59
CA HIS A 493 -3.20 -14.04 -12.02
C HIS A 493 -3.31 -14.12 -13.54
N GLY A 494 -2.86 -13.09 -14.25
CA GLY A 494 -2.93 -13.07 -15.71
C GLY A 494 -2.00 -14.12 -16.36
N GLN A 495 -0.84 -14.38 -15.77
CA GLN A 495 0.05 -15.46 -16.20
C GLN A 495 -0.59 -16.84 -16.04
N ASN A 496 -1.26 -17.09 -14.91
CA ASN A 496 -1.97 -18.34 -14.67
C ASN A 496 -3.13 -18.54 -15.66
N LEU A 497 -3.90 -17.48 -15.95
CA LEU A 497 -4.97 -17.55 -16.95
C LEU A 497 -4.45 -17.87 -18.35
N LEU A 498 -3.36 -17.22 -18.77
CA LEU A 498 -2.73 -17.53 -20.05
C LEU A 498 -2.21 -18.97 -20.10
N LYS A 499 -1.64 -19.44 -18.99
CA LYS A 499 -1.16 -20.82 -18.88
C LYS A 499 -2.31 -21.82 -19.01
N GLU A 500 -3.44 -21.59 -18.34
CA GLU A 500 -4.61 -22.46 -18.44
C GLU A 500 -5.18 -22.51 -19.88
N ILE A 501 -5.26 -21.37 -20.57
CA ILE A 501 -5.69 -21.34 -21.98
C ILE A 501 -4.65 -22.04 -22.88
N ARG A 502 -3.36 -21.91 -22.58
CA ARG A 502 -2.30 -22.60 -23.33
C ARG A 502 -2.39 -24.12 -23.17
N GLU A 503 -2.65 -24.61 -21.96
CA GLU A 503 -2.87 -26.04 -21.73
C GLU A 503 -4.06 -26.56 -22.56
N ARG A 504 -5.16 -25.80 -22.64
CA ARG A 504 -6.30 -26.13 -23.51
C ARG A 504 -5.92 -26.09 -25.00
N TRP A 505 -5.08 -25.15 -25.41
CA TRP A 505 -4.57 -25.06 -26.80
C TRP A 505 -3.79 -26.31 -27.16
N ASP A 506 -2.84 -26.70 -26.32
CA ASP A 506 -1.98 -27.87 -26.55
C ASP A 506 -2.81 -29.18 -26.63
N GLU A 507 -3.92 -29.29 -25.89
CA GLU A 507 -4.86 -30.43 -26.01
C GLU A 507 -5.56 -30.52 -27.38
N TRP A 508 -5.82 -29.39 -28.03
CA TRP A 508 -6.41 -29.35 -29.37
C TRP A 508 -5.36 -29.54 -30.45
N ASP A 509 -4.15 -29.01 -30.27
CA ASP A 509 -3.00 -29.19 -31.18
C ASP A 509 -2.66 -30.68 -31.35
N LEU A 510 -2.79 -31.49 -30.28
CA LEU A 510 -2.65 -32.95 -30.37
C LEU A 510 -3.63 -33.64 -31.33
N LYS A 511 -4.73 -32.98 -31.72
CA LYS A 511 -5.73 -33.51 -32.64
C LYS A 511 -5.49 -33.09 -34.10
N ASP A 512 -4.56 -32.17 -34.32
CA ASP A 512 -4.20 -31.70 -35.66
C ASP A 512 -3.26 -32.67 -36.37
N LYS A 513 -3.15 -32.48 -37.68
CA LYS A 513 -2.29 -33.32 -38.53
C LYS A 513 -0.81 -33.06 -38.29
N VAL A 514 -0.48 -31.83 -37.93
CA VAL A 514 0.86 -31.37 -37.54
C VAL A 514 0.72 -30.94 -36.08
N GLN A 515 1.67 -31.32 -35.24
CA GLN A 515 1.62 -31.12 -33.79
C GLN A 515 2.85 -30.33 -33.36
N GLY A 516 2.68 -29.42 -32.39
CA GLY A 516 3.77 -28.67 -31.78
C GLY A 516 4.37 -27.59 -32.67
N ASP A 517 3.65 -27.16 -33.73
CA ASP A 517 4.03 -26.04 -34.60
C ASP A 517 3.47 -24.69 -34.10
N ASN A 518 2.70 -24.70 -33.00
CA ASN A 518 1.96 -23.54 -32.45
C ASN A 518 0.82 -23.03 -33.33
N LEU A 519 0.37 -23.84 -34.28
CA LEU A 519 -0.77 -23.54 -35.13
C LEU A 519 -1.95 -24.40 -34.71
N LEU A 520 -3.16 -23.90 -34.93
CA LEU A 520 -4.36 -24.72 -34.95
C LEU A 520 -5.06 -24.57 -36.29
N ASP A 521 -5.46 -25.68 -36.87
CA ASP A 521 -6.35 -25.66 -38.02
C ASP A 521 -7.70 -25.03 -37.64
N PHE A 522 -8.40 -24.48 -38.63
CA PHE A 522 -9.68 -23.80 -38.40
C PHE A 522 -10.75 -24.69 -37.77
N ASP A 523 -10.72 -26.00 -38.01
CA ASP A 523 -11.68 -26.93 -37.41
C ASP A 523 -11.40 -27.10 -35.91
N SER A 524 -10.14 -27.31 -35.53
CA SER A 524 -9.69 -27.48 -34.15
C SER A 524 -9.84 -26.19 -33.35
N PHE A 525 -9.44 -25.04 -33.91
CA PHE A 525 -9.63 -23.75 -33.25
C PHE A 525 -11.12 -23.44 -33.06
N TYR A 526 -11.96 -23.71 -34.07
CA TYR A 526 -13.40 -23.48 -33.94
C TYR A 526 -14.01 -24.34 -32.83
N ASN A 527 -13.72 -25.64 -32.83
CA ASN A 527 -14.31 -26.56 -31.85
C ASN A 527 -13.81 -26.27 -30.43
N GLY A 528 -12.53 -25.93 -30.28
CA GLY A 528 -11.91 -25.66 -28.99
C GLY A 528 -12.27 -24.31 -28.38
N PHE A 529 -12.40 -23.26 -29.18
CA PHE A 529 -12.48 -21.89 -28.67
C PHE A 529 -13.66 -21.07 -29.19
N MET A 530 -14.13 -21.28 -30.43
CA MET A 530 -15.17 -20.43 -31.02
C MET A 530 -16.59 -20.96 -30.87
N SER A 531 -16.77 -22.29 -30.74
CA SER A 531 -18.07 -22.94 -30.72
C SER A 531 -19.07 -22.39 -29.68
N PRO A 532 -18.66 -21.85 -28.51
CA PRO A 532 -19.60 -21.21 -27.58
C PRO A 532 -20.12 -19.85 -28.06
N TYR A 533 -19.40 -19.17 -28.97
CA TYR A 533 -19.69 -17.81 -29.42
C TYR A 533 -20.30 -17.78 -30.82
N PHE A 534 -20.03 -18.80 -31.64
CA PHE A 534 -20.51 -18.95 -33.01
C PHE A 534 -21.34 -20.23 -33.14
N ALA A 535 -22.61 -20.09 -33.51
CA ALA A 535 -23.53 -21.22 -33.59
C ALA A 535 -23.35 -22.10 -34.84
N CYS A 536 -22.57 -21.64 -35.84
CA CYS A 536 -22.42 -22.35 -37.12
C CYS A 536 -21.02 -22.17 -37.69
N TYR A 537 -20.28 -23.26 -37.87
CA TYR A 537 -18.93 -23.23 -38.44
C TYR A 537 -18.91 -22.71 -39.88
N ARG A 538 -19.91 -23.09 -40.67
CA ARG A 538 -19.96 -22.79 -42.11
C ARG A 538 -20.66 -21.47 -42.44
N CYS A 539 -21.16 -20.73 -41.45
CA CYS A 539 -21.79 -19.45 -41.72
C CYS A 539 -20.72 -18.43 -42.13
N ASN A 540 -21.18 -17.42 -42.87
CA ASN A 540 -20.30 -16.36 -43.37
C ASN A 540 -19.60 -15.62 -42.22
N ASP A 541 -20.25 -15.50 -41.07
CA ASP A 541 -19.71 -14.79 -39.91
C ASP A 541 -18.54 -15.54 -39.27
N THR A 542 -18.61 -16.87 -39.16
CA THR A 542 -17.51 -17.69 -38.62
C THR A 542 -16.31 -17.75 -39.58
N LYS A 543 -16.56 -17.87 -40.89
CA LYS A 543 -15.47 -17.84 -41.88
C LYS A 543 -14.71 -16.52 -41.85
N LYS A 544 -15.44 -15.41 -41.68
CA LYS A 544 -14.83 -14.09 -41.51
C LYS A 544 -14.10 -13.95 -40.18
N ALA A 545 -14.59 -14.58 -39.11
CA ALA A 545 -13.91 -14.59 -37.82
C ALA A 545 -12.56 -15.29 -37.88
N LEU A 546 -12.52 -16.45 -38.55
CA LEU A 546 -11.30 -17.22 -38.76
C LEU A 546 -10.34 -16.47 -39.69
N GLN A 547 -10.85 -15.84 -40.76
CA GLN A 547 -10.04 -14.97 -41.63
C GLN A 547 -9.51 -13.70 -40.95
N ALA A 548 -10.21 -13.17 -39.95
CA ALA A 548 -9.72 -12.02 -39.17
C ALA A 548 -8.69 -12.44 -38.10
N LEU A 549 -8.63 -13.72 -37.77
CA LEU A 549 -7.63 -14.32 -36.88
C LEU A 549 -6.37 -14.76 -37.63
N ASP A 550 -6.56 -15.29 -38.84
CA ASP A 550 -5.52 -15.70 -39.80
C ASP A 550 -4.94 -14.47 -40.49
N MET A 551 -4.03 -13.77 -39.79
CA MET A 551 -3.54 -12.46 -40.22
C MET A 551 -2.44 -12.57 -41.29
N ASP A 552 -1.74 -13.70 -41.37
CA ASP A 552 -0.74 -14.01 -42.40
C ASP A 552 -1.28 -14.83 -43.59
N SER A 553 -2.57 -15.18 -43.57
CA SER A 553 -3.29 -15.88 -44.65
C SER A 553 -2.77 -17.29 -44.92
N ASP A 554 -2.25 -17.96 -43.89
CA ASP A 554 -1.77 -19.35 -43.97
C ASP A 554 -2.90 -20.40 -43.82
N ASN A 555 -4.14 -19.95 -43.55
CA ASN A 555 -5.33 -20.77 -43.29
C ASN A 555 -5.28 -21.58 -41.98
N SER A 556 -4.53 -21.08 -41.00
CA SER A 556 -4.48 -21.58 -39.63
C SER A 556 -4.55 -20.41 -38.63
N VAL A 557 -4.56 -20.69 -37.34
CA VAL A 557 -4.49 -19.67 -36.28
C VAL A 557 -3.21 -19.89 -35.48
N ASP A 558 -2.34 -18.89 -35.42
CA ASP A 558 -1.14 -18.93 -34.58
C ASP A 558 -1.52 -18.60 -33.13
N TRP A 559 -0.92 -19.33 -32.18
CA TRP A 559 -1.00 -19.01 -30.76
C TRP A 559 -0.65 -17.55 -30.47
N THR A 560 0.32 -16.99 -31.20
CA THR A 560 0.80 -15.61 -31.11
C THR A 560 -0.29 -14.62 -31.47
N GLU A 561 -1.05 -14.89 -32.54
CA GLU A 561 -2.19 -14.06 -32.97
C GLU A 561 -3.30 -14.08 -31.92
N PHE A 562 -3.65 -15.28 -31.44
CA PHE A 562 -4.67 -15.41 -30.41
C PHE A 562 -4.23 -14.75 -29.09
N CYS A 563 -2.95 -14.86 -28.75
CA CYS A 563 -2.35 -14.23 -27.57
C CYS A 563 -2.51 -12.71 -27.54
N ILE A 564 -2.52 -12.03 -28.69
CA ILE A 564 -2.71 -10.57 -28.74
C ILE A 564 -4.03 -10.18 -28.06
N PHE A 565 -5.12 -10.87 -28.42
CA PHE A 565 -6.44 -10.61 -27.86
C PHE A 565 -6.55 -11.04 -26.39
N LEU A 566 -5.91 -12.15 -26.00
CA LEU A 566 -5.88 -12.58 -24.60
C LEU A 566 -5.13 -11.57 -23.71
N LYS A 567 -3.93 -11.16 -24.14
CA LYS A 567 -3.13 -10.15 -23.43
C LYS A 567 -3.84 -8.81 -23.36
N TRP A 568 -4.48 -8.38 -24.45
CA TRP A 568 -5.33 -7.18 -24.48
C TRP A 568 -6.48 -7.29 -23.47
N ALA A 569 -7.22 -8.40 -23.47
CA ALA A 569 -8.35 -8.60 -22.55
C ALA A 569 -7.92 -8.54 -21.08
N ILE A 570 -6.79 -9.18 -20.73
CA ILE A 570 -6.21 -9.12 -19.37
C ILE A 570 -5.86 -7.69 -18.97
N LYS A 571 -5.24 -6.91 -19.87
CA LYS A 571 -4.83 -5.52 -19.58
C LYS A 571 -6.03 -4.58 -19.51
N GLN A 572 -7.02 -4.78 -20.38
CA GLN A 572 -8.18 -3.90 -20.53
C GLN A 572 -9.27 -4.14 -19.49
N TYR A 573 -9.52 -5.41 -19.13
CA TYR A 573 -10.60 -5.81 -18.22
C TYR A 573 -10.10 -6.64 -17.01
N PRO A 574 -9.04 -6.21 -16.30
CA PRO A 574 -8.41 -7.02 -15.23
C PRO A 574 -9.35 -7.29 -14.04
N LYS A 575 -10.38 -6.46 -13.85
CA LYS A 575 -11.35 -6.61 -12.77
C LYS A 575 -12.54 -7.49 -13.13
N THR A 576 -12.74 -7.77 -14.42
CA THR A 576 -13.89 -8.51 -14.93
C THR A 576 -13.54 -9.98 -15.19
N ILE A 577 -12.25 -10.27 -15.35
CA ILE A 577 -11.74 -11.59 -15.71
C ILE A 577 -11.29 -12.31 -14.44
N HIS A 578 -12.04 -13.34 -14.05
CA HIS A 578 -11.73 -14.17 -12.88
C HIS A 578 -11.26 -15.57 -13.29
N THR A 579 -11.73 -16.08 -14.43
CA THR A 579 -11.46 -17.42 -14.95
C THR A 579 -10.97 -17.38 -16.40
N ALA A 580 -10.44 -18.50 -16.90
CA ALA A 580 -10.05 -18.63 -18.31
C ALA A 580 -11.25 -18.47 -19.25
N ASP A 581 -12.46 -18.89 -18.84
CA ASP A 581 -13.67 -18.72 -19.63
C ASP A 581 -14.12 -17.25 -19.71
N ASP A 582 -14.00 -16.49 -18.61
CA ASP A 582 -14.23 -15.03 -18.64
C ASP A 582 -13.26 -14.34 -19.60
N LEU A 583 -12.00 -14.79 -19.60
CA LEU A 583 -10.95 -14.26 -20.47
C LEU A 583 -11.29 -14.51 -21.94
N LEU A 584 -11.65 -15.75 -22.30
CA LEU A 584 -12.10 -16.12 -23.64
C LEU A 584 -13.33 -15.30 -24.05
N GLU A 585 -14.33 -15.19 -23.16
CA GLU A 585 -15.55 -14.44 -23.46
C GLU A 585 -15.26 -12.96 -23.77
N VAL A 586 -14.41 -12.33 -22.97
CA VAL A 586 -14.01 -10.94 -23.19
C VAL A 586 -13.19 -10.81 -24.49
N ALA A 587 -12.23 -11.69 -24.72
CA ALA A 587 -11.40 -11.68 -25.92
C ALA A 587 -12.25 -11.81 -27.19
N PHE A 588 -13.19 -12.75 -27.24
CA PHE A 588 -14.07 -12.94 -28.39
C PHE A 588 -15.11 -11.83 -28.54
N ARG A 589 -15.91 -11.56 -27.51
CA ARG A 589 -17.05 -10.62 -27.63
C ARG A 589 -16.62 -9.17 -27.78
N LYS A 590 -15.52 -8.77 -27.14
CA LYS A 590 -15.08 -7.37 -27.10
C LYS A 590 -13.83 -7.11 -27.93
N GLY A 591 -12.99 -8.10 -28.17
CA GLY A 591 -11.81 -7.98 -29.02
C GLY A 591 -12.12 -8.40 -30.45
N LEU A 592 -12.23 -9.72 -30.65
CA LEU A 592 -12.30 -10.35 -31.97
C LEU A 592 -13.52 -9.93 -32.80
N ILE A 593 -14.73 -10.11 -32.24
CA ILE A 593 -15.98 -9.87 -32.96
C ILE A 593 -16.11 -8.42 -33.45
N PRO A 594 -15.74 -7.39 -32.66
CA PRO A 594 -15.73 -6.02 -33.16
C PRO A 594 -14.75 -5.79 -34.31
N CYS A 595 -13.55 -6.37 -34.29
CA CYS A 595 -12.58 -6.23 -35.39
C CYS A 595 -13.15 -6.80 -36.70
N MET A 596 -13.88 -7.91 -36.62
CA MET A 596 -14.57 -8.51 -37.78
C MET A 596 -15.67 -7.63 -38.39
N ARG A 597 -16.32 -6.76 -37.60
CA ARG A 597 -17.42 -5.92 -38.10
C ARG A 597 -16.92 -4.69 -38.87
N ASP A 598 -15.70 -4.22 -38.60
CA ASP A 598 -15.12 -3.07 -39.29
C ASP A 598 -14.62 -3.45 -40.71
N GLU A 599 -14.25 -4.72 -40.97
CA GLU A 599 -13.97 -5.23 -42.33
C GLU A 599 -15.18 -5.17 -43.29
N LEU A 600 -16.40 -5.23 -42.75
CA LEU A 600 -17.64 -5.13 -43.54
C LEU A 600 -17.87 -3.73 -44.13
N VAL A 601 -17.19 -2.71 -43.61
CA VAL A 601 -17.36 -1.30 -44.01
C VAL A 601 -16.29 -0.85 -45.00
N VAL A 602 -15.10 -1.47 -44.99
CA VAL A 602 -13.95 -1.05 -45.81
C VAL A 602 -13.99 -1.65 -47.23
N ARG A 603 -14.73 -2.75 -47.47
CA ARG A 603 -14.92 -3.35 -48.82
C ARG A 603 -16.28 -3.03 -49.44
N ARG A 604 -16.58 -1.74 -49.66
CA ARG A 604 -17.63 -1.31 -50.59
C ARG A 604 -17.09 -0.38 -51.65
#